data_AF-A0A9D6PHG9-F1
#
_entry.id   AF-A0A9D6PHG9-F1
#
_cell.length_a   1.000
_cell.length_b   1.000
_cell.length_c   1.000
_cell.angle_alpha   90.00
_cell.angle_beta   90.00
_cell.angle_gamma   90.00
#
_symmetry.space_group_name_H-M   'P 1'
#
loop_
_entity.id
_entity.type
_entity.pdbx_description
1 polymer ?
#
loop_
_entity_poly.entity_id
_entity_poly.type
_entity_poly.pdbx_seq_one_letter_code
_entity_poly.pdbx_strand_id
1 'polypeptide(L)'
;MKRHKTTFLLAFLFIFAFCVALFSQTQKFNQRYILVVPTDSAIKIIRQSTNLLHSYSVLGDQTVLIGGNFLLDYLNKEKIFSSSTQIKENQEPWLITTKDPTFNLKIFPDVQVILKVFGFWVVLANETTKMGMGSKMSDFSRIDPLPRNSTILTPTRLPLKKTDEYCGRTS
;
A
#
# COMPACT_ATOMS: atom_id res chain seq x y z
N MET A 1 -54.35 5.16 -30.62
CA MET A 1 -53.03 5.84 -30.69
C MET A 1 -52.27 5.89 -29.34
N LYS A 2 -52.26 4.80 -28.52
CA LYS A 2 -51.64 4.79 -27.17
C LYS A 2 -50.40 3.89 -27.00
N ARG A 3 -50.05 3.03 -27.98
CA ARG A 3 -49.00 1.99 -27.85
C ARG A 3 -47.55 2.49 -27.96
N HIS A 4 -47.29 3.67 -28.54
CA HIS A 4 -45.91 4.16 -28.73
C HIS A 4 -45.26 4.78 -27.47
N LYS A 5 -46.05 5.24 -26.50
CA LYS A 5 -45.51 5.88 -25.29
C LYS A 5 -44.92 4.86 -24.30
N THR A 6 -45.49 3.66 -24.23
CA THR A 6 -45.05 2.59 -23.33
C THR A 6 -43.76 1.90 -23.79
N THR A 7 -43.54 1.78 -25.11
CA THR A 7 -42.30 1.20 -25.65
C THR A 7 -41.11 2.14 -25.49
N PHE A 8 -41.31 3.45 -25.64
CA PHE A 8 -40.26 4.44 -25.41
C PHE A 8 -39.81 4.48 -23.94
N LEU A 9 -40.76 4.34 -23.01
CA LEU A 9 -40.48 4.40 -21.57
C LEU A 9 -39.73 3.15 -21.09
N LEU A 10 -40.07 1.97 -21.62
CA LEU A 10 -39.33 0.73 -21.37
C LEU A 10 -37.90 0.77 -21.92
N ALA A 11 -37.71 1.30 -23.14
CA ALA A 11 -36.39 1.44 -23.74
C ALA A 11 -35.48 2.39 -22.93
N PHE A 12 -36.03 3.51 -22.45
CA PHE A 12 -35.28 4.47 -21.62
C PHE A 12 -34.88 3.86 -20.27
N LEU A 13 -35.77 3.09 -19.64
CA LEU A 13 -35.50 2.40 -18.38
C LEU A 13 -34.40 1.33 -18.53
N PHE A 14 -34.39 0.63 -19.67
CA PHE A 14 -33.36 -0.36 -19.99
C PHE A 14 -31.99 0.28 -20.23
N ILE A 15 -31.94 1.39 -20.97
CA ILE A 15 -30.70 2.16 -21.20
C ILE A 15 -30.17 2.72 -19.88
N PHE A 16 -31.05 3.28 -19.05
CA PHE A 16 -30.67 3.82 -17.74
C PHE A 16 -30.10 2.74 -16.82
N ALA A 17 -30.77 1.58 -16.73
CA ALA A 17 -30.27 0.44 -15.96
C ALA A 17 -28.91 -0.06 -16.47
N PHE A 18 -28.72 -0.10 -17.79
CA PHE A 18 -27.44 -0.48 -18.40
C PHE A 18 -26.34 0.53 -18.11
N CYS A 19 -26.62 1.84 -18.18
CA CYS A 19 -25.68 2.90 -17.81
C CYS A 19 -25.27 2.81 -16.33
N VAL A 20 -26.22 2.55 -15.42
CA VAL A 20 -25.93 2.38 -13.98
C VAL A 20 -25.07 1.14 -13.73
N ALA A 21 -25.33 0.04 -14.44
CA ALA A 21 -24.52 -1.17 -14.35
C ALA A 21 -23.06 -0.94 -14.82
N LEU A 22 -22.88 -0.22 -15.94
CA LEU A 22 -21.55 0.14 -16.44
C LEU A 22 -20.80 1.08 -15.48
N PHE A 23 -21.49 2.07 -14.90
CA PHE A 23 -20.89 2.98 -13.92
C PHE A 23 -20.50 2.30 -12.61
N SER A 24 -21.20 1.24 -12.23
CA SER A 24 -20.86 0.44 -11.04
C SER A 24 -19.59 -0.40 -11.25
N GLN A 25 -19.28 -0.81 -12.49
CA GLN A 25 -18.07 -1.57 -12.78
C GLN A 25 -16.81 -0.70 -12.78
N THR A 26 -16.90 0.58 -13.17
CA THR A 26 -15.75 1.49 -13.17
C THR A 26 -15.25 1.84 -11.77
N GLN A 27 -16.12 1.85 -10.75
CA GLN A 27 -15.70 2.12 -9.37
C GLN A 27 -14.76 1.05 -8.78
N LYS A 28 -14.89 -0.22 -9.19
CA LYS A 28 -13.99 -1.29 -8.73
C LYS A 28 -12.55 -1.14 -9.24
N PHE A 29 -12.35 -0.38 -10.31
CA PHE A 29 -11.02 -0.18 -10.91
C PHE A 29 -10.17 0.89 -10.23
N ASN A 30 -10.75 1.74 -9.37
CA ASN A 30 -10.01 2.84 -8.74
C ASN A 30 -9.66 2.62 -7.26
N GLN A 31 -9.95 1.43 -6.73
CA GLN A 31 -9.60 1.09 -5.35
C GLN A 31 -8.10 0.80 -5.25
N ARG A 32 -7.40 1.59 -4.44
CA ARG A 32 -5.97 1.44 -4.15
C ARG A 32 -5.79 0.82 -2.78
N TYR A 33 -4.86 -0.10 -2.67
CA TYR A 33 -4.50 -0.78 -1.43
C TYR A 33 -3.02 -0.56 -1.13
N ILE A 34 -2.71 -0.44 0.14
CA ILE A 34 -1.36 -0.55 0.68
C ILE A 34 -1.19 -1.95 1.25
N LEU A 35 -0.12 -2.61 0.83
CA LEU A 35 0.22 -3.97 1.18
C LEU A 35 1.62 -3.95 1.79
N VAL A 36 1.78 -4.48 2.98
CA VAL A 36 3.08 -4.61 3.66
C VAL A 36 3.57 -6.04 3.46
N VAL A 37 4.73 -6.19 2.84
CA VAL A 37 5.28 -7.48 2.42
C VAL A 37 6.74 -7.58 2.84
N PRO A 38 7.24 -8.74 3.27
CA PRO A 38 8.68 -8.96 3.47
C PRO A 38 9.46 -8.61 2.19
N THR A 39 10.58 -7.91 2.32
CA THR A 39 11.33 -7.39 1.17
C THR A 39 11.80 -8.48 0.20
N ASP A 40 12.20 -9.65 0.70
CA ASP A 40 12.62 -10.77 -0.14
C ASP A 40 11.52 -11.27 -1.08
N SER A 41 10.28 -11.30 -0.58
CA SER A 41 9.12 -11.67 -1.37
C SER A 41 8.70 -10.53 -2.30
N ALA A 42 8.77 -9.29 -1.81
CA ALA A 42 8.45 -8.10 -2.60
C ALA A 42 9.33 -7.95 -3.84
N ILE A 43 10.63 -8.30 -3.77
CA ILE A 43 11.53 -8.25 -4.94
C ILE A 43 11.03 -9.15 -6.07
N LYS A 44 10.52 -10.35 -5.75
CA LYS A 44 9.96 -11.27 -6.75
C LYS A 44 8.70 -10.67 -7.39
N ILE A 45 7.81 -10.13 -6.55
CA ILE A 45 6.57 -9.48 -6.97
C ILE A 45 6.87 -8.31 -7.90
N ILE A 46 7.71 -7.36 -7.47
CA ILE A 46 8.09 -6.17 -8.23
C ILE A 46 8.66 -6.54 -9.62
N ARG A 47 9.44 -7.61 -9.71
CA ARG A 47 10.00 -8.10 -10.99
C ARG A 47 8.96 -8.74 -11.91
N GLN A 48 7.93 -9.37 -11.35
CA GLN A 48 6.90 -10.10 -12.10
C GLN A 48 5.68 -9.23 -12.44
N SER A 49 5.40 -8.21 -11.65
CA SER A 49 4.11 -7.51 -11.63
C SER A 49 4.16 -6.10 -12.22
N THR A 50 4.79 -5.91 -13.38
CA THR A 50 5.01 -4.58 -13.99
C THR A 50 3.73 -3.77 -14.22
N ASN A 51 2.58 -4.43 -14.42
CA ASN A 51 1.30 -3.77 -14.72
C ASN A 51 0.30 -3.75 -13.54
N LEU A 52 0.56 -4.50 -12.47
CA LEU A 52 -0.37 -4.62 -11.33
C LEU A 52 0.02 -3.70 -10.16
N LEU A 53 1.28 -3.26 -10.15
CA LEU A 53 1.86 -2.43 -9.12
C LEU A 53 1.81 -0.95 -9.55
N HIS A 54 1.30 -0.09 -8.68
CA HIS A 54 1.35 1.35 -8.91
C HIS A 54 2.66 1.96 -8.42
N SER A 55 3.10 1.57 -7.23
CA SER A 55 4.38 1.99 -6.67
C SER A 55 4.83 1.09 -5.53
N TYR A 56 6.12 1.12 -5.20
CA TYR A 56 6.66 0.45 -4.01
C TYR A 56 7.65 1.33 -3.24
N SER A 57 7.85 1.03 -1.97
CA SER A 57 8.86 1.67 -1.11
C SER A 57 9.49 0.62 -0.21
N VAL A 58 10.81 0.44 -0.30
CA VAL A 58 11.55 -0.52 0.52
C VAL A 58 12.03 0.16 1.80
N LEU A 59 11.68 -0.42 2.94
CA LEU A 59 11.93 0.07 4.30
C LEU A 59 12.60 -1.04 5.12
N GLY A 60 13.88 -1.29 4.82
CA GLY A 60 14.64 -2.35 5.48
C GLY A 60 14.12 -3.71 5.04
N ASP A 61 13.65 -4.51 6.00
CA ASP A 61 13.16 -5.88 5.75
C ASP A 61 11.67 -5.94 5.37
N GLN A 62 11.00 -4.78 5.35
CA GLN A 62 9.62 -4.65 4.93
C GLN A 62 9.54 -3.74 3.70
N THR A 63 8.70 -4.12 2.75
CA THR A 63 8.39 -3.32 1.57
C THR A 63 6.91 -2.98 1.57
N VAL A 64 6.62 -1.70 1.38
CA VAL A 64 5.27 -1.19 1.20
C VAL A 64 4.96 -1.17 -0.29
N LEU A 65 3.98 -1.95 -0.72
CA LEU A 65 3.48 -2.00 -2.08
C LEU A 65 2.15 -1.26 -2.16
N ILE A 66 1.96 -0.49 -3.23
CA ILE A 66 0.70 0.17 -3.55
C ILE A 66 0.20 -0.40 -4.87
N GLY A 67 -1.00 -0.95 -4.88
CA GLY A 67 -1.61 -1.57 -6.05
C GLY A 67 -3.12 -1.62 -5.97
N GLY A 68 -3.74 -2.15 -7.03
CA GLY A 68 -5.19 -2.33 -7.10
C GLY A 68 -5.67 -3.69 -6.58
N ASN A 69 -6.96 -3.96 -6.76
CA ASN A 69 -7.63 -5.21 -6.37
C ASN A 69 -6.92 -6.47 -6.89
N PHE A 70 -6.42 -6.47 -8.13
CA PHE A 70 -5.72 -7.62 -8.69
C PHE A 70 -4.43 -7.99 -7.94
N LEU A 71 -3.67 -6.98 -7.47
CA LEU A 71 -2.48 -7.23 -6.68
C LEU A 71 -2.86 -7.81 -5.31
N LEU A 72 -3.90 -7.27 -4.67
CA LEU A 72 -4.44 -7.80 -3.42
C LEU A 72 -4.87 -9.27 -3.56
N ASP A 73 -5.64 -9.60 -4.60
CA ASP A 73 -6.10 -10.96 -4.85
C ASP A 73 -4.96 -11.94 -5.11
N TYR A 74 -3.93 -11.50 -5.85
CA TYR A 74 -2.72 -12.29 -6.07
C TYR A 74 -1.98 -12.58 -4.75
N LEU A 75 -1.72 -11.55 -3.94
CA LEU A 75 -1.02 -11.72 -2.66
C LEU A 75 -1.86 -12.47 -1.61
N ASN A 76 -3.19 -12.39 -1.67
CA ASN A 76 -4.11 -13.19 -0.86
C ASN A 76 -3.99 -14.68 -1.16
N LYS A 77 -3.93 -15.06 -2.44
CA LYS A 77 -3.78 -16.47 -2.84
C LYS A 77 -2.45 -17.04 -2.38
N GLU A 78 -1.39 -16.27 -2.53
CA GLU A 78 -0.04 -16.68 -2.18
C GLU A 78 0.30 -16.52 -0.68
N LYS A 79 -0.55 -15.83 0.10
CA LYS A 79 -0.38 -15.54 1.54
C LYS A 79 0.96 -14.87 1.89
N ILE A 80 1.40 -13.91 1.07
CA ILE A 80 2.76 -13.33 1.15
C ILE A 80 2.82 -12.03 1.97
N PHE A 81 1.68 -11.40 2.30
CA PHE A 81 1.66 -10.08 2.95
C PHE A 81 1.32 -10.15 4.45
N SER A 82 1.86 -9.20 5.21
CA SER A 82 1.65 -9.07 6.67
C SER A 82 0.43 -8.21 7.00
N SER A 83 0.12 -7.23 6.16
CA SER A 83 -1.03 -6.33 6.33
C SER A 83 -1.50 -5.77 5.00
N SER A 84 -2.82 -5.61 4.84
CA SER A 84 -3.46 -4.95 3.71
C SER A 84 -4.42 -3.87 4.21
N THR A 85 -4.35 -2.67 3.63
CA THR A 85 -5.23 -1.56 4.00
C THR A 85 -5.71 -0.85 2.74
N GLN A 86 -7.01 -0.58 2.65
CA GLN A 86 -7.59 0.20 1.56
C GLN A 86 -7.29 1.70 1.77
N ILE A 87 -6.81 2.37 0.72
CA ILE A 87 -6.64 3.82 0.69
C ILE A 87 -7.98 4.46 0.35
N LYS A 88 -8.51 5.31 1.23
CA LYS A 88 -9.72 6.09 0.95
C LYS A 88 -9.41 7.24 -0.01
N GLU A 89 -10.42 7.78 -0.69
CA GLU A 89 -10.24 8.81 -1.74
C GLU A 89 -9.44 10.04 -1.28
N ASN A 90 -9.61 10.47 -0.03
CA ASN A 90 -8.93 11.65 0.52
C ASN A 90 -7.68 11.32 1.34
N GLN A 91 -7.20 10.07 1.30
CA GLN A 91 -6.02 9.65 2.06
C GLN A 91 -4.83 9.44 1.12
N GLU A 92 -3.65 9.80 1.62
CA GLU A 92 -2.39 9.52 0.96
C GLU A 92 -1.41 8.85 1.94
N PRO A 93 -0.48 8.03 1.43
CA PRO A 93 0.60 7.47 2.23
C PRO A 93 1.68 8.50 2.51
N TRP A 94 1.99 8.68 3.79
CA TRP A 94 3.05 9.55 4.27
C TRP A 94 4.12 8.73 5.00
N LEU A 95 5.37 9.12 4.80
CA LEU A 95 6.52 8.65 5.54
C LEU A 95 6.81 9.65 6.66
N ILE A 96 6.77 9.17 7.88
CA ILE A 96 7.19 9.93 9.06
C ILE A 96 8.55 9.40 9.48
N THR A 97 9.52 10.29 9.60
CA THR A 97 10.86 9.96 10.12
C THR A 97 11.05 10.61 11.48
N THR A 98 11.50 9.83 12.47
CA THR A 98 11.77 10.30 13.83
C THR A 98 13.07 9.74 14.37
N LYS A 99 13.75 10.53 15.20
CA LYS A 99 14.91 10.11 15.99
C LYS A 99 14.54 9.74 17.43
N ASP A 100 13.30 10.02 17.83
CA ASP A 100 12.83 9.82 19.21
C ASP A 100 12.18 8.42 19.36
N PRO A 101 12.73 7.53 20.21
CA PRO A 101 12.16 6.21 20.44
C PRO A 101 10.78 6.25 21.13
N THR A 102 10.48 7.30 21.92
CA THR A 102 9.18 7.45 22.59
C THR A 102 8.04 7.69 21.61
N PHE A 103 8.38 8.16 20.40
CA PHE A 103 7.44 8.34 19.31
C PHE A 103 6.68 7.06 18.99
N ASN A 104 7.31 5.88 19.10
CA ASN A 104 6.68 4.55 18.91
C ASN A 104 5.35 4.38 19.66
N LEU A 105 5.17 5.10 20.76
CA LEU A 105 4.00 5.07 21.63
C LEU A 105 2.94 6.14 21.31
N LYS A 106 3.24 7.13 20.46
CA LYS A 106 2.28 8.19 20.11
C LYS A 106 1.14 7.67 19.25
N ILE A 107 -0.06 8.24 19.48
CA ILE A 107 -1.26 7.97 18.70
C ILE A 107 -1.75 9.31 18.16
N PHE A 108 -2.03 9.35 16.87
CA PHE A 108 -2.60 10.53 16.21
C PHE A 108 -4.05 10.22 15.84
N PRO A 109 -5.01 11.09 16.18
CA PRO A 109 -6.38 10.92 15.75
C PRO A 109 -6.46 11.00 14.22
N ASP A 110 -7.34 10.20 13.63
CA ASP A 110 -7.59 10.15 12.18
C ASP A 110 -6.38 9.75 11.30
N VAL A 111 -5.32 9.23 11.93
CA VAL A 111 -4.15 8.66 11.26
C VAL A 111 -4.19 7.15 11.38
N GLN A 112 -4.18 6.46 10.25
CA GLN A 112 -4.04 5.00 10.26
C GLN A 112 -2.58 4.63 10.06
N VAL A 113 -1.99 3.99 11.06
CA VAL A 113 -0.61 3.51 10.97
C VAL A 113 -0.58 2.18 10.22
N ILE A 114 0.22 2.11 9.16
CA ILE A 114 0.37 0.94 8.29
C ILE A 114 1.58 0.10 8.70
N LEU A 115 2.70 0.78 8.99
CA LEU A 115 3.96 0.15 9.33
C LEU A 115 4.70 1.04 10.32
N LYS A 116 5.27 0.42 11.36
CA LYS A 116 6.25 1.04 12.26
C LYS A 116 7.54 0.22 12.21
N VAL A 117 8.63 0.82 11.76
CA VAL A 117 9.98 0.25 11.76
C VAL A 117 10.91 1.29 12.39
N PHE A 118 12.02 0.87 13.00
CA PHE A 118 12.94 1.75 13.73
C PHE A 118 13.20 3.09 13.00
N GLY A 119 12.64 4.18 13.55
CA GLY A 119 12.79 5.54 13.03
C GLY A 119 11.86 5.94 11.87
N PHE A 120 11.05 5.01 11.34
CA PHE A 120 10.17 5.23 10.19
C PHE A 120 8.76 4.71 10.44
N TRP A 121 7.76 5.56 10.21
CA TRP A 121 6.38 5.12 10.14
C TRP A 121 5.81 5.40 8.76
N VAL A 122 5.02 4.45 8.27
CA VAL A 122 4.16 4.66 7.12
C VAL A 122 2.74 4.80 7.63
N VAL A 123 2.10 5.91 7.29
CA VAL A 123 0.75 6.23 7.74
C VAL A 123 -0.12 6.64 6.57
N LEU A 124 -1.42 6.39 6.69
CA LEU A 124 -2.45 6.98 5.85
C LEU A 124 -3.08 8.16 6.57
N ALA A 125 -3.02 9.32 5.93
CA ALA A 125 -3.62 10.54 6.42
C ALA A 125 -4.14 11.39 5.26
N ASN A 126 -5.18 12.19 5.52
CA ASN A 126 -5.58 13.26 4.61
C ASN A 126 -4.70 14.50 4.84
N GLU A 127 -4.84 15.51 3.98
CA GLU A 127 -4.02 16.72 4.04
C GLU A 127 -4.21 17.50 5.36
N THR A 128 -5.44 17.57 5.89
CA THR A 128 -5.75 18.25 7.15
C THR A 128 -5.11 17.57 8.36
N THR A 129 -5.21 16.25 8.43
CA THR A 129 -4.58 15.42 9.47
C THR A 129 -3.06 15.48 9.35
N LYS A 130 -2.51 15.53 8.13
CA LYS A 130 -1.09 15.78 7.90
C LYS A 130 -0.66 17.14 8.47
N MET A 131 -1.43 18.21 8.23
CA MET A 131 -1.15 19.52 8.84
C MET A 131 -1.21 19.47 10.37
N GLY A 132 -2.17 18.74 10.93
CA GLY A 132 -2.28 18.52 12.38
C GLY A 132 -1.14 17.68 12.98
N MET A 133 -0.57 16.75 12.21
CA MET A 133 0.69 16.09 12.59
C MET A 133 1.86 17.07 12.47
N GLY A 134 1.92 17.85 11.41
CA GLY A 134 2.94 18.86 11.18
C GLY A 134 2.98 19.96 12.25
N SER A 135 1.84 20.35 12.84
CA SER A 135 1.84 21.32 13.95
C SER A 135 2.51 20.79 15.22
N LYS A 136 2.65 19.46 15.34
CA LYS A 136 3.41 18.78 16.39
C LYS A 136 4.87 18.53 15.97
N MET A 137 5.39 19.24 14.96
CA MET A 137 6.71 19.07 14.33
C MET A 137 7.89 18.98 15.30
N SER A 138 7.78 19.55 16.51
CA SER A 138 8.80 19.38 17.57
C SER A 138 9.10 17.91 17.89
N ASP A 139 8.15 17.01 17.60
CA ASP A 139 8.22 15.58 17.86
C ASP A 139 8.72 14.74 16.66
N PHE A 140 8.94 15.37 15.50
CA PHE A 140 9.25 14.70 14.24
C PHE A 140 10.56 15.23 13.65
N SER A 141 11.30 14.37 12.97
CA SER A 141 12.42 14.84 12.14
C SER A 141 11.94 15.28 10.77
N ARG A 142 10.95 14.58 10.19
CA ARG A 142 10.37 14.91 8.88
C ARG A 142 9.05 14.19 8.59
N ILE A 143 8.16 14.83 7.85
CA ILE A 143 6.95 14.22 7.27
C ILE A 143 6.99 14.46 5.76
N ASP A 144 7.17 13.40 4.97
CA ASP A 144 7.24 13.45 3.51
C ASP A 144 6.18 12.53 2.89
N PRO A 145 5.76 12.78 1.63
CA PRO A 145 5.03 11.76 0.87
C PRO A 145 5.85 10.47 0.85
N LEU A 146 5.17 9.31 0.93
CA LEU A 146 5.87 8.03 0.80
C LEU A 146 6.57 7.97 -0.57
N PRO A 147 7.90 7.84 -0.62
CA PRO A 147 8.64 7.97 -1.87
C PRO A 147 8.37 6.74 -2.75
N ARG A 148 8.09 7.00 -4.03
CA ARG A 148 7.66 5.98 -4.96
C ARG A 148 8.85 5.34 -5.66
N ASN A 149 8.80 4.02 -5.79
CA ASN A 149 9.78 3.18 -6.47
C ASN A 149 11.20 3.39 -5.95
N SER A 150 11.34 3.51 -4.63
CA SER A 150 12.60 3.83 -3.98
C SER A 150 12.90 2.91 -2.79
N THR A 151 14.17 2.88 -2.41
CA THR A 151 14.66 2.19 -1.22
C THR A 151 15.14 3.24 -0.24
N ILE A 152 14.50 3.30 0.94
CA ILE A 152 14.82 4.26 2.01
C ILE A 152 15.86 3.66 2.95
N LEU A 153 15.77 2.35 3.19
CA LEU A 153 16.73 1.57 3.95
C LEU A 153 17.02 0.28 3.20
N THR A 154 18.30 -0.07 3.09
CA THR A 154 18.70 -1.37 2.59
C THR A 154 18.28 -2.45 3.59
N PRO A 155 17.68 -3.57 3.16
CA PRO A 155 17.37 -4.70 4.05
C PRO A 155 18.62 -5.14 4.82
N THR A 156 18.41 -5.50 6.08
CA THR A 156 19.49 -5.98 6.96
C THR A 156 19.84 -7.39 6.53
N ARG A 157 20.66 -7.52 5.48
CA ARG A 157 21.31 -8.78 5.18
C ARG A 157 22.37 -9.00 6.26
N LEU A 158 22.03 -9.72 7.31
CA LEU A 158 23.04 -10.46 8.05
C LEU A 158 23.76 -11.35 7.03
N PRO A 159 25.11 -11.34 6.97
CA PRO A 159 25.81 -12.24 6.08
C PRO A 159 25.40 -13.66 6.45
N LEU A 160 24.82 -14.39 5.50
CA LEU A 160 24.69 -15.83 5.59
C LEU A 160 26.12 -16.35 5.76
N LYS A 161 26.49 -16.65 7.01
CA LYS A 161 27.69 -17.42 7.29
C LYS A 161 27.46 -18.75 6.56
N LYS A 162 28.20 -18.95 5.48
CA LYS A 162 28.33 -20.24 4.80
C LYS A 162 29.01 -21.19 5.78
N THR A 163 28.28 -21.68 6.77
CA THR A 163 28.62 -22.93 7.44
C THR A 163 28.29 -24.01 6.44
N ASP A 164 29.33 -24.51 5.77
CA ASP A 164 29.52 -25.90 5.36
C ASP A 164 30.71 -25.95 4.39
N GLU A 165 31.91 -26.13 4.95
CA GLU A 165 33.04 -26.86 4.35
C GLU A 165 34.25 -26.81 5.32
N TYR A 166 34.11 -27.53 6.43
CA TYR A 166 35.25 -28.07 7.17
C TYR A 166 34.89 -29.51 7.55
N CYS A 167 35.16 -30.45 6.65
CA CYS A 167 35.48 -31.83 7.04
C CYS A 167 36.17 -32.59 5.90
N GLY A 168 37.45 -32.89 6.12
CA GLY A 168 38.22 -33.94 5.44
C GLY A 168 38.94 -33.46 4.18
N ARG A 169 40.22 -33.75 3.94
CA ARG A 169 41.07 -34.78 4.54
C ARG A 169 42.52 -34.42 4.22
N THR A 170 43.36 -34.57 5.22
CA THR A 170 44.81 -34.76 5.07
C THR A 170 45.12 -35.94 4.14
N SER A 171 46.03 -35.71 3.21
CA SER A 171 47.07 -36.66 2.77
C SER A 171 48.08 -35.90 1.93
#